data_AF-A0A1S1XZY5-F1
#
_entry.id   AF-A0A1S1XZY5-F1
#
_cell.length_a   1.000
_cell.length_b   1.000
_cell.length_c   1.000
_cell.angle_alpha   90.00
_cell.angle_beta   90.00
_cell.angle_gamma   90.00
#
_symmetry.space_group_name_H-M   'P 1'
#
loop_
_entity.id
_entity.type
_entity.pdbx_description
1 polymer ?
#
loop_
_entity_poly.entity_id
_entity_poly.type
_entity_poly.pdbx_seq_one_letter_code
_entity_poly.pdbx_strand_id
1 'polypeptide(L)'
;MDIQYKLNILSIEQVKENIPEVLDALKWVLLHYTTYDEQCLNKLAIYLHNSSLNVILRDNTDLSAGGEHHLYNKLYDYQKNNELISATHGQIVGIGTLITAYVFCKMIENYELYNNLKQAFKKLLIPHHYDGLNNIGIPKQVLINALSDISDKSSILGDFFSQNDFSILDEIFKKLS
;
A
#
# COMPACT_ATOMS: atom_id res chain seq x y z
N MET A 1 3.30 -1.28 9.72
CA MET A 1 1.92 -1.43 10.24
C MET A 1 1.67 -2.87 10.67
N ASP A 2 1.86 -3.86 9.79
CA ASP A 2 1.72 -5.29 10.14
C ASP A 2 2.53 -5.73 11.36
N ILE A 3 3.78 -5.27 11.51
CA ILE A 3 4.60 -5.54 12.70
C ILE A 3 3.87 -5.11 13.97
N GLN A 4 3.43 -3.87 14.00
CA GLN A 4 2.81 -3.27 15.18
C GLN A 4 1.45 -3.93 15.47
N TYR A 5 0.69 -4.23 14.41
CA TYR A 5 -0.53 -5.02 14.50
C TYR A 5 -0.28 -6.41 15.13
N LYS A 6 0.74 -7.16 14.66
CA LYS A 6 1.10 -8.49 15.20
C LYS A 6 1.57 -8.45 16.66
N LEU A 7 2.22 -7.36 17.06
CA LEU A 7 2.63 -7.13 18.45
C LEU A 7 1.46 -6.66 19.34
N ASN A 8 0.26 -6.49 18.77
CA ASN A 8 -0.90 -5.89 19.42
C ASN A 8 -0.61 -4.47 19.95
N ILE A 9 0.23 -3.72 19.22
CA ILE A 9 0.55 -2.33 19.53
C ILE A 9 -0.06 -1.44 18.45
N LEU A 10 -1.18 -0.82 18.77
CA LEU A 10 -1.92 0.05 17.86
C LEU A 10 -1.51 1.52 18.08
N SER A 11 -0.25 1.85 17.79
CA SER A 11 0.29 3.22 17.92
C SER A 11 0.84 3.72 16.57
N ILE A 12 0.38 4.91 16.15
CA ILE A 12 0.90 5.56 14.96
C ILE A 12 2.30 6.10 15.17
N GLU A 13 2.64 6.50 16.40
CA GLU A 13 3.95 7.00 16.78
C GLU A 13 5.00 5.91 16.58
N GLN A 14 4.75 4.71 17.09
CA GLN A 14 5.65 3.57 16.87
C GLN A 14 5.75 3.16 15.41
N VAL A 15 4.66 3.27 14.63
CA VAL A 15 4.76 3.09 13.18
C VAL A 15 5.71 4.11 12.59
N LYS A 16 5.51 5.41 12.88
CA LYS A 16 6.31 6.54 12.36
C LYS A 16 7.80 6.40 12.73
N GLU A 17 8.13 5.97 13.94
CA GLU A 17 9.50 5.70 14.40
C GLU A 17 10.23 4.65 13.55
N ASN A 18 9.51 3.68 12.98
CA ASN A 18 10.08 2.60 12.18
C ASN A 18 10.20 2.92 10.68
N ILE A 19 9.64 4.05 10.22
CA ILE A 19 9.57 4.42 8.80
C ILE A 19 10.02 5.86 8.48
N PRO A 20 11.05 6.43 9.13
CA PRO A 20 11.42 7.84 8.94
C PRO A 20 11.67 8.22 7.47
N GLU A 21 12.35 7.36 6.71
CA GLU A 21 12.61 7.60 5.28
C GLU A 21 11.34 7.60 4.42
N VAL A 22 10.33 6.81 4.79
CA VAL A 22 9.04 6.80 4.09
C VAL A 22 8.32 8.13 4.33
N LEU A 23 8.40 8.68 5.54
CA LEU A 23 7.82 9.98 5.86
C LEU A 23 8.55 11.12 5.13
N ASP A 24 9.86 11.04 5.00
CA ASP A 24 10.66 12.00 4.22
C ASP A 24 10.33 11.93 2.72
N ALA A 25 10.22 10.71 2.17
CA ALA A 25 9.78 10.49 0.80
C ALA A 25 8.37 11.06 0.57
N LEU A 26 7.45 10.78 1.49
CA LEU A 26 6.07 11.26 1.41
C LEU A 26 6.01 12.79 1.46
N LYS A 27 6.72 13.41 2.40
CA LYS A 27 6.84 14.87 2.51
C LYS A 27 7.43 15.48 1.24
N TRP A 28 8.47 14.88 0.69
CA TRP A 28 9.08 15.35 -0.55
C TRP A 28 8.10 15.27 -1.73
N VAL A 29 7.37 14.16 -1.87
CA VAL A 29 6.34 14.03 -2.91
C VAL A 29 5.31 15.13 -2.75
N LEU A 30 4.76 15.32 -1.56
CA LEU A 30 3.69 16.31 -1.33
C LEU A 30 4.17 17.74 -1.60
N LEU A 31 5.35 18.12 -1.11
CA LEU A 31 5.82 19.51 -1.13
C LEU A 31 6.62 19.89 -2.40
N HIS A 32 7.33 18.94 -3.01
CA HIS A 32 8.39 19.27 -3.98
C HIS A 32 8.31 18.52 -5.30
N TYR A 33 7.71 17.33 -5.36
CA TYR A 33 7.58 16.60 -6.63
C TYR A 33 6.77 17.43 -7.66
N THR A 34 7.27 17.51 -8.89
CA THR A 34 6.60 18.19 -10.01
C THR A 34 6.54 17.31 -11.25
N THR A 35 7.61 16.58 -11.55
CA THR A 35 7.73 15.69 -12.72
C THR A 35 8.80 14.61 -12.50
N TYR A 36 8.89 13.66 -13.43
CA TYR A 36 9.93 12.63 -13.47
C TYR A 36 11.21 13.13 -14.15
N ASP A 37 11.97 13.97 -13.44
CA ASP A 37 13.29 14.44 -13.87
C ASP A 37 14.43 13.65 -13.21
N GLU A 38 15.68 14.02 -13.52
CA GLU A 38 16.88 13.39 -12.95
C GLU A 38 16.91 13.48 -11.42
N GLN A 39 16.46 14.59 -10.83
CA GLN A 39 16.42 14.75 -9.37
C GLN A 39 15.43 13.78 -8.74
N CYS A 40 14.26 13.59 -9.37
CA CYS A 40 13.28 12.59 -8.97
C CYS A 40 13.84 11.18 -9.03
N LEU A 41 14.51 10.82 -10.14
CA LEU A 41 15.12 9.49 -10.30
C LEU A 41 16.23 9.24 -9.27
N ASN A 42 17.07 10.24 -9.00
CA ASN A 42 18.11 10.15 -7.98
C ASN A 42 17.50 9.94 -6.58
N LYS A 43 16.46 10.68 -6.23
CA LYS A 43 15.75 10.49 -4.95
C LYS A 43 15.09 9.13 -4.84
N LEU A 44 14.44 8.67 -5.91
CA LEU A 44 13.84 7.33 -5.97
C LEU A 44 14.92 6.25 -5.76
N ALA A 45 16.06 6.36 -6.44
CA ALA A 45 17.17 5.43 -6.30
C ALA A 45 17.72 5.40 -4.87
N ILE A 46 17.87 6.56 -4.21
CA ILE A 46 18.29 6.65 -2.81
C ILE A 46 17.29 5.94 -1.90
N TYR A 47 15.99 6.22 -2.02
CA TYR A 47 14.98 5.59 -1.17
C TYR A 47 14.89 4.07 -1.39
N LEU A 48 15.00 3.59 -2.63
CA LEU A 48 15.02 2.16 -2.94
C LEU A 48 16.28 1.47 -2.40
N HIS A 49 17.44 2.14 -2.51
CA HIS A 49 18.69 1.63 -1.97
C HIS A 49 18.62 1.50 -0.44
N ASN A 50 18.19 2.54 0.26
CA ASN A 50 18.09 2.53 1.71
C ASN A 50 17.02 1.53 2.20
N SER A 51 15.90 1.41 1.50
CA SER A 51 14.90 0.36 1.76
C SER A 51 15.53 -1.04 1.70
N SER A 52 16.39 -1.29 0.70
CA SER A 52 17.10 -2.56 0.56
C SER A 52 18.13 -2.79 1.68
N LEU A 53 18.85 -1.74 2.10
CA LEU A 53 19.76 -1.83 3.25
C LEU A 53 19.02 -2.15 4.55
N ASN A 54 17.85 -1.55 4.76
CA ASN A 54 17.03 -1.82 5.93
C ASN A 54 16.59 -3.28 6.01
N VAL A 55 16.31 -3.94 4.87
CA VAL A 55 16.03 -5.38 4.82
C VAL A 55 17.23 -6.19 5.31
N ILE A 56 18.42 -5.88 4.78
CA ILE A 56 19.67 -6.59 5.11
C ILE A 56 19.99 -6.42 6.61
N LEU A 57 19.91 -5.19 7.12
CA LEU A 57 20.23 -4.88 8.52
C LEU A 57 19.28 -5.57 9.52
N ARG A 58 18.03 -5.82 9.11
CA ARG A 58 17.03 -6.49 9.95
C ARG A 58 17.11 -8.01 9.88
N ASP A 59 17.88 -8.57 8.93
CA ASP A 59 17.98 -10.01 8.63
C ASP A 59 16.59 -10.68 8.51
N ASN A 60 15.61 -9.94 7.99
CA ASN A 60 14.22 -10.39 7.91
C ASN A 60 13.52 -9.73 6.72
N THR A 61 13.32 -10.51 5.66
CA THR A 61 12.65 -10.08 4.42
C THR A 61 11.14 -9.95 4.56
N ASP A 62 10.53 -10.66 5.51
CA ASP A 62 9.07 -10.66 5.70
C ASP A 62 8.54 -9.28 6.15
N LEU A 63 9.43 -8.40 6.64
CA LEU A 63 9.08 -7.05 7.07
C LEU A 63 8.99 -6.02 5.94
N SER A 64 9.52 -6.36 4.76
CA SER A 64 9.36 -5.54 3.54
C SER A 64 8.30 -6.07 2.60
N ALA A 65 7.68 -7.20 2.94
CA ALA A 65 6.62 -7.84 2.20
C ALA A 65 5.46 -8.23 3.13
N GLY A 66 4.65 -7.24 3.52
CA GLY A 66 3.48 -7.43 4.39
C GLY A 66 2.25 -7.95 3.63
N GLY A 67 1.06 -7.70 4.19
CA GLY A 67 -0.22 -8.07 3.59
C GLY A 67 -0.41 -7.57 2.15
N GLU A 68 0.19 -6.41 1.81
CA GLU A 68 0.15 -5.87 0.45
C GLU A 68 0.87 -6.75 -0.58
N HIS A 69 1.91 -7.49 -0.17
CA HIS A 69 2.61 -8.43 -1.04
C HIS A 69 1.85 -9.75 -1.21
N HIS A 70 1.09 -10.18 -0.19
CA HIS A 70 0.15 -11.29 -0.37
C HIS A 70 -0.94 -10.93 -1.38
N LEU A 71 -1.49 -9.72 -1.30
CA LEU A 71 -2.43 -9.19 -2.29
C LEU A 71 -1.80 -9.16 -3.69
N TYR A 72 -0.54 -8.71 -3.80
CA TYR A 72 0.20 -8.75 -5.07
C TYR A 72 0.27 -10.15 -5.67
N ASN A 73 0.66 -11.15 -4.89
CA ASN A 73 0.79 -12.51 -5.39
C ASN A 73 -0.55 -13.04 -5.93
N LYS A 74 -1.67 -12.77 -5.24
CA LYS A 74 -3.00 -13.18 -5.72
C LYS A 74 -3.41 -12.47 -7.01
N LEU A 75 -3.22 -11.15 -7.07
CA LEU A 75 -3.52 -10.39 -8.29
C LEU A 75 -2.63 -10.81 -9.46
N TYR A 76 -1.38 -11.18 -9.20
CA TYR A 76 -0.47 -11.72 -10.20
C TYR A 76 -0.89 -13.11 -10.70
N ASP A 77 -1.39 -13.98 -9.81
CA ASP A 77 -1.97 -15.27 -10.22
C ASP A 77 -3.25 -15.08 -11.05
N TYR A 78 -4.08 -14.08 -10.73
CA TYR A 78 -5.20 -13.69 -11.58
C TYR A 78 -4.75 -13.17 -12.95
N GLN A 79 -3.68 -12.37 -13.00
CA GLN A 79 -3.11 -11.84 -14.24
C GLN A 79 -2.61 -12.97 -15.15
N LYS A 80 -1.93 -13.97 -14.60
CA LYS A 80 -1.46 -15.14 -15.38
C LYS A 80 -2.61 -15.89 -16.06
N ASN A 81 -3.78 -15.90 -15.43
CA ASN A 81 -4.96 -16.62 -15.91
C ASN A 81 -5.95 -15.72 -16.65
N ASN A 82 -5.70 -14.41 -16.72
CA ASN A 82 -6.63 -13.42 -17.23
C ASN A 82 -5.86 -12.20 -17.76
N GLU A 83 -5.81 -12.04 -19.09
CA GLU A 83 -5.00 -11.01 -19.80
C GLU A 83 -5.40 -9.55 -19.52
N LEU A 84 -6.44 -9.34 -18.70
CA LEU A 84 -7.00 -8.02 -18.40
C LEU A 84 -6.12 -7.17 -17.47
N ILE A 85 -5.27 -7.78 -16.63
CA ILE A 85 -4.47 -7.03 -15.64
C ILE A 85 -3.17 -6.54 -16.30
N SER A 86 -3.03 -5.21 -16.40
CA SER A 86 -1.85 -4.52 -16.94
C SER A 86 -1.02 -3.80 -15.86
N ALA A 87 -1.43 -3.94 -14.60
CA ALA A 87 -0.81 -3.28 -13.47
C ALA A 87 0.65 -3.71 -13.25
N THR A 88 1.52 -2.77 -12.92
CA THR A 88 2.90 -3.05 -12.51
C THR A 88 2.95 -3.54 -11.06
N HIS A 89 4.04 -4.22 -10.68
CA HIS A 89 4.28 -4.63 -9.29
C HIS A 89 4.15 -3.44 -8.31
N GLY A 90 4.78 -2.31 -8.62
CA GLY A 90 4.72 -1.11 -7.79
C GLY A 90 3.31 -0.52 -7.64
N GLN A 91 2.49 -0.59 -8.70
CA GLN A 91 1.08 -0.17 -8.61
C GLN A 91 0.28 -1.06 -7.67
N ILE A 92 0.43 -2.40 -7.79
CA ILE A 92 -0.31 -3.34 -6.96
C ILE A 92 0.12 -3.24 -5.48
N VAL A 93 1.43 -3.23 -5.21
CA VAL A 93 1.97 -3.06 -3.86
C VAL A 93 1.53 -1.71 -3.27
N GLY A 94 1.53 -0.64 -4.08
CA GLY A 94 0.99 0.65 -3.68
C GLY A 94 -0.48 0.58 -3.28
N ILE A 95 -1.34 -0.08 -4.09
CA ILE A 95 -2.76 -0.27 -3.78
C ILE A 95 -2.94 -1.01 -2.46
N GLY A 96 -2.23 -2.11 -2.26
CA GLY A 96 -2.27 -2.85 -0.99
C GLY A 96 -1.77 -2.01 0.19
N THR A 97 -0.75 -1.17 -0.01
CA THR A 97 -0.24 -0.23 1.00
C THR A 97 -1.30 0.81 1.38
N LEU A 98 -2.04 1.34 0.40
CA LEU A 98 -3.12 2.31 0.65
C LEU A 98 -4.26 1.70 1.46
N ILE A 99 -4.66 0.46 1.14
CA ILE A 99 -5.68 -0.28 1.88
C ILE A 99 -5.19 -0.57 3.31
N THR A 100 -3.97 -1.07 3.45
CA THR A 100 -3.31 -1.37 4.74
C THR A 100 -3.27 -0.12 5.63
N ALA A 101 -2.85 1.01 5.06
CA ALA A 101 -2.81 2.29 5.75
C ALA A 101 -4.18 2.71 6.25
N TYR A 102 -5.21 2.61 5.41
CA TYR A 102 -6.57 2.96 5.80
C TYR A 102 -7.10 2.07 6.93
N VAL A 103 -6.97 0.75 6.79
CA VAL A 103 -7.42 -0.23 7.79
C VAL A 103 -6.75 0.04 9.14
N PHE A 104 -5.42 0.20 9.14
CA PHE A 104 -4.68 0.50 10.36
C PHE A 104 -5.13 1.84 10.97
N CYS A 105 -5.23 2.90 10.16
CA CYS A 105 -5.67 4.22 10.59
C CYS A 105 -7.10 4.21 11.16
N LYS A 106 -7.99 3.36 10.63
CA LYS A 106 -9.36 3.17 11.13
C LYS A 106 -9.36 2.51 12.52
N MET A 107 -8.49 1.54 12.76
CA MET A 107 -8.36 0.88 14.07
C MET A 107 -7.91 1.84 15.19
N ILE A 108 -7.15 2.88 14.85
CA ILE A 108 -6.61 3.86 15.81
C ILE A 108 -7.28 5.24 15.73
N GLU A 109 -8.31 5.38 14.90
CA GLU A 109 -9.03 6.64 14.65
C GLU A 109 -8.12 7.83 14.26
N ASN A 110 -6.98 7.57 13.60
CA ASN A 110 -6.04 8.59 13.14
C ASN A 110 -5.71 8.40 11.66
N TYR A 111 -6.22 9.32 10.82
CA TYR A 111 -6.15 9.22 9.36
C TYR A 111 -5.08 10.11 8.72
N GLU A 112 -4.24 10.80 9.49
CA GLU A 112 -3.25 11.75 8.97
C GLU A 112 -2.31 11.08 7.95
N LEU A 113 -1.72 9.93 8.32
CA LEU A 113 -0.80 9.19 7.46
C LEU A 113 -1.47 8.71 6.18
N TYR A 114 -2.68 8.13 6.30
CA TYR A 114 -3.46 7.68 5.14
C TYR A 114 -3.81 8.84 4.20
N ASN A 115 -4.25 9.99 4.72
CA ASN A 115 -4.62 11.14 3.91
C ASN A 115 -3.42 11.68 3.13
N ASN A 116 -2.26 11.80 3.78
CA ASN A 116 -1.02 12.20 3.14
C ASN A 116 -0.60 11.19 2.05
N LEU A 117 -0.68 9.90 2.33
CA LEU A 117 -0.37 8.84 1.36
C LEU A 117 -1.30 8.91 0.14
N LYS A 118 -2.60 9.06 0.34
CA LYS A 118 -3.58 9.14 -0.76
C LYS A 118 -3.36 10.38 -1.63
N GLN A 119 -3.00 11.51 -1.03
CA GLN A 119 -2.62 12.72 -1.78
C GLN A 119 -1.33 12.51 -2.59
N ALA A 120 -0.33 11.85 -2.02
CA ALA A 120 0.89 11.53 -2.73
C ALA A 120 0.63 10.58 -3.92
N PHE A 121 -0.23 9.58 -3.75
CA PHE A 121 -0.65 8.70 -4.84
C PHE A 121 -1.32 9.47 -5.97
N LYS A 122 -2.23 10.40 -5.65
CA LYS A 122 -2.84 11.30 -6.63
C LYS A 122 -1.78 12.08 -7.41
N LYS A 123 -0.79 12.64 -6.71
CA LYS A 123 0.28 13.45 -7.33
C LYS A 123 1.20 12.62 -8.24
N LEU A 124 1.47 11.36 -7.86
CA LEU A 124 2.29 10.42 -8.62
C LEU A 124 1.53 9.68 -9.72
N LEU A 125 0.23 9.95 -9.88
CA LEU A 125 -0.67 9.24 -10.79
C LEU A 125 -0.76 7.72 -10.51
N ILE A 126 -0.54 7.33 -9.25
CA ILE A 126 -0.81 5.98 -8.77
C ILE A 126 -2.32 5.85 -8.56
N PRO A 127 -2.95 4.74 -8.99
CA PRO A 127 -4.37 4.49 -8.77
C PRO A 127 -4.79 4.64 -7.31
N HIS A 128 -5.75 5.54 -7.05
CA HIS A 128 -6.26 5.86 -5.72
C HIS A 128 -7.80 6.01 -5.70
N HIS A 129 -8.46 5.63 -6.78
CA HIS A 129 -9.92 5.54 -6.93
C HIS A 129 -10.28 4.44 -7.95
N TYR A 130 -11.54 4.01 -7.98
CA TYR A 130 -11.96 2.89 -8.82
C TYR A 130 -11.67 3.06 -10.32
N ASP A 131 -11.89 4.25 -10.92
CA ASP A 131 -11.58 4.42 -12.34
C ASP A 131 -10.08 4.18 -12.64
N GLY A 132 -9.18 4.57 -11.73
CA GLY A 132 -7.74 4.34 -11.89
C GLY A 132 -7.40 2.86 -11.75
N LEU A 133 -8.07 2.13 -10.86
CA LEU A 133 -7.92 0.68 -10.73
C LEU A 133 -8.42 -0.05 -11.98
N ASN A 134 -9.57 0.35 -12.50
CA ASN A 134 -10.13 -0.20 -13.75
C ASN A 134 -9.18 -0.01 -14.93
N ASN A 135 -8.53 1.16 -15.04
CA ASN A 135 -7.59 1.46 -16.12
C ASN A 135 -6.35 0.57 -16.14
N ILE A 136 -5.99 -0.02 -14.99
CA ILE A 136 -4.88 -0.99 -14.88
C ILE A 136 -5.37 -2.44 -14.78
N GLY A 137 -6.66 -2.67 -15.08
CA GLY A 137 -7.25 -4.00 -15.14
C GLY A 137 -7.63 -4.60 -13.79
N ILE A 138 -7.73 -3.80 -12.72
CA ILE A 138 -8.11 -4.27 -11.38
C ILE A 138 -9.52 -3.74 -11.05
N PRO A 139 -10.60 -4.31 -11.60
CA PRO A 139 -11.94 -3.92 -11.20
C PRO A 139 -12.21 -4.29 -9.74
N LYS A 140 -13.16 -3.60 -9.11
CA LYS A 140 -13.55 -3.81 -7.70
C LYS A 140 -13.71 -5.29 -7.36
N GLN A 141 -14.38 -6.06 -8.22
CA GLN A 141 -14.62 -7.48 -7.96
C GLN A 141 -13.33 -8.31 -7.95
N VAL A 142 -12.36 -8.02 -8.82
CA VAL A 142 -11.06 -8.70 -8.84
C VAL A 142 -10.29 -8.38 -7.57
N LEU A 143 -10.33 -7.13 -7.11
CA LEU A 143 -9.72 -6.73 -5.84
C LEU A 143 -10.37 -7.45 -4.65
N ILE A 144 -11.70 -7.55 -4.61
CA ILE A 144 -12.43 -8.28 -3.57
C ILE A 144 -12.03 -9.76 -3.55
N ASN A 145 -12.01 -10.42 -4.71
CA ASN A 145 -11.64 -11.82 -4.80
C ASN A 145 -10.21 -12.05 -4.29
N ALA A 146 -9.26 -11.20 -4.71
CA ALA A 146 -7.88 -11.29 -4.26
C ALA A 146 -7.70 -11.03 -2.76
N LEU A 147 -8.46 -10.10 -2.17
CA LEU A 147 -8.45 -9.86 -0.72
C LEU A 147 -9.09 -11.00 0.07
N SER A 148 -10.15 -11.63 -0.45
CA SER A 148 -10.76 -12.81 0.15
C SER A 148 -9.78 -13.98 0.21
N ASP A 149 -8.98 -14.17 -0.85
CA ASP A 149 -8.01 -15.26 -0.97
C ASP A 149 -6.76 -15.12 -0.08
N ILE A 150 -6.58 -13.98 0.59
CA ILE A 150 -5.48 -13.76 1.56
C ILE A 150 -5.96 -13.74 3.01
N SER A 151 -7.23 -14.06 3.26
CA SER A 151 -7.84 -14.08 4.60
C SER A 151 -7.19 -15.06 5.59
N ASP A 152 -6.40 -16.02 5.09
CA ASP A 152 -5.64 -16.99 5.87
C ASP A 152 -4.23 -16.51 6.25
N LYS A 153 -3.81 -15.32 5.78
CA LYS A 153 -2.47 -14.79 6.01
C LYS A 153 -2.49 -13.85 7.20
N SER A 154 -1.77 -14.22 8.27
CA SER A 154 -1.56 -13.43 9.49
C SER A 154 -0.93 -12.06 9.17
N SER A 155 -1.78 -11.12 8.78
CA SER A 155 -1.48 -9.78 8.29
C SER A 155 -2.72 -8.93 8.52
N ILE A 156 -2.56 -7.60 8.61
CA ILE A 156 -3.70 -6.72 8.88
C ILE A 156 -4.78 -6.85 7.79
N LEU A 157 -4.38 -7.03 6.53
CA LEU A 157 -5.32 -7.22 5.43
C LEU A 157 -6.04 -8.55 5.53
N GLY A 158 -5.31 -9.65 5.72
CA GLY A 158 -5.90 -10.98 5.83
C GLY A 158 -6.89 -11.06 6.99
N ASP A 159 -6.47 -10.60 8.17
CA ASP A 159 -7.30 -10.66 9.37
C ASP A 159 -8.52 -9.73 9.25
N PHE A 160 -8.36 -8.53 8.69
CA PHE A 160 -9.47 -7.60 8.49
C PHE A 160 -10.53 -8.13 7.50
N PHE A 161 -10.09 -8.66 6.35
CA PHE A 161 -11.01 -9.14 5.31
C PHE A 161 -11.51 -10.58 5.55
N SER A 162 -11.04 -11.28 6.58
CA SER A 162 -11.54 -12.60 6.99
C SER A 162 -13.04 -12.63 7.30
N GLN A 163 -13.60 -11.47 7.69
CA GLN A 163 -15.02 -11.31 7.99
C GLN A 163 -15.89 -11.04 6.75
N ASN A 164 -15.30 -11.05 5.54
CA ASN A 164 -15.98 -10.78 4.26
C ASN A 164 -16.68 -9.42 4.15
N ASP A 165 -16.30 -8.43 4.96
CA ASP A 165 -16.75 -7.05 4.79
C ASP A 165 -15.78 -6.26 3.90
N PHE A 166 -16.21 -6.02 2.66
CA PHE A 166 -15.45 -5.26 1.66
C PHE A 166 -16.00 -3.83 1.44
N SER A 167 -16.98 -3.39 2.23
CA SER A 167 -17.58 -2.05 2.10
C SER A 167 -16.56 -0.93 2.32
N ILE A 168 -15.53 -1.19 3.13
CA ILE A 168 -14.43 -0.27 3.41
C ILE A 168 -13.68 0.17 2.13
N LEU A 169 -13.66 -0.68 1.09
CA LEU A 169 -13.03 -0.34 -0.19
C LEU A 169 -13.71 0.87 -0.85
N ASP A 170 -15.01 1.06 -0.62
CA ASP A 170 -15.75 2.23 -1.13
C ASP A 170 -15.33 3.51 -0.42
N GLU A 171 -14.96 3.43 0.87
CA GLU A 171 -14.37 4.56 1.60
C GLU A 171 -12.96 4.90 1.08
N ILE A 172 -12.15 3.85 0.84
CA ILE A 172 -10.76 3.98 0.37
C ILE A 172 -10.70 4.54 -1.04
N PHE A 173 -11.48 4.01 -1.97
CA PHE A 173 -11.40 4.35 -3.40
C PHE A 173 -12.45 5.38 -3.85
N LYS A 174 -13.12 6.05 -2.90
CA LYS A 174 -13.87 7.28 -3.18
C LYS A 174 -12.94 8.33 -3.78
N LYS A 175 -13.39 8.98 -4.87
CA LYS A 175 -12.67 10.11 -5.48
C LYS A 175 -12.44 11.21 -4.45
N LEU A 176 -11.23 11.77 -4.46
CA LEU A 176 -10.93 12.98 -3.70
C LEU A 176 -11.72 14.14 -4.34
N SER A 177 -12.51 14.84 -3.53
CA SER A 177 -13.22 16.07 -3.90
C SER A 177 -12.24 17.17 -4.28
#